data_AF-A0A925ZWE8-F1
#
_entry.id   AF-A0A925ZWE8-F1
#
_cell.length_a   1.000
_cell.length_b   1.000
_cell.length_c   1.000
_cell.angle_alpha   90.00
_cell.angle_beta   90.00
_cell.angle_gamma   90.00
#
_symmetry.space_group_name_H-M   'P 1'
#
loop_
_entity.id
_entity.type
_entity.pdbx_description
1 polymer ?
#
loop_
_entity_poly.entity_id
_entity_poly.type
_entity_poly.pdbx_seq_one_letter_code
_entity_poly.pdbx_strand_id
1 'polypeptide(L)'
;MADETKVRVRMYRHGLGDCILLTFNADDQPFHMLIDCGLYKTTANSEETMQKVVAQIRDATKPNDQAAKGHLDVVVVTHEHWDHTSGFSQAQQLWENDFEIDALWLAWTEDESIPLARALREERVRGIRELTKFLSNLPPDKREAIMDAQEHQALLALIESFGPMHDPAATTNETTGAGEAINIIKKLARPFYHRPGTTIPCPALPGVRFHVLGPPQNELIFKEGKDSKDGTIYELGFQANVAEALFAGAWQGTDSPALDPRFLPFNPELRVVPPDAEGDDFYKRTYYGGSDDWRTIETDWLRSSAGLALNLAADTNNTSLVLAIELLSSGKVLLFTGDAQVG
;
A
#
# COMPACT_ATOMS: atom_id res chain seq x y z
N MET A 1 -28.36 -15.31 32.43
CA MET A 1 -27.54 -15.59 31.24
C MET A 1 -27.27 -14.24 30.62
N ALA A 2 -25.99 -13.86 30.45
CA ALA A 2 -25.68 -12.62 29.74
C ALA A 2 -26.35 -12.70 28.35
N ASP A 3 -27.04 -11.64 27.94
CA ASP A 3 -27.76 -11.63 26.66
C ASP A 3 -26.77 -11.93 25.53
N GLU A 4 -27.24 -12.63 24.48
CA GLU A 4 -26.36 -13.04 23.39
C GLU A 4 -25.92 -11.79 22.61
N THR A 5 -24.62 -11.46 22.63
CA THR A 5 -24.08 -10.41 21.76
C THR A 5 -24.22 -10.83 20.30
N LYS A 6 -25.03 -10.09 19.56
CA LYS A 6 -25.30 -10.18 18.14
C LYS A 6 -24.53 -9.10 17.40
N VAL A 7 -23.92 -9.49 16.30
CA VAL A 7 -23.26 -8.58 15.36
C VAL A 7 -24.01 -8.56 14.04
N ARG A 8 -24.27 -7.36 13.52
CA ARG A 8 -24.71 -7.15 12.15
C ARG A 8 -23.50 -6.74 11.32
N VAL A 9 -23.26 -7.48 10.25
CA VAL A 9 -22.21 -7.17 9.26
C VAL A 9 -22.87 -6.57 8.03
N ARG A 10 -22.47 -5.34 7.66
CA ARG A 10 -22.86 -4.69 6.41
C ARG A 10 -21.62 -4.52 5.54
N MET A 11 -21.53 -5.32 4.49
CA MET A 11 -20.50 -5.17 3.45
C MET A 11 -21.07 -4.31 2.32
N TYR A 12 -20.39 -3.21 1.99
CA TYR A 12 -20.83 -2.35 0.91
C TYR A 12 -20.43 -2.93 -0.45
N ARG A 13 -21.33 -2.84 -1.43
CA ARG A 13 -21.18 -3.45 -2.76
C ARG A 13 -20.97 -2.37 -3.82
N HIS A 14 -19.93 -1.56 -3.66
CA HIS A 14 -19.67 -0.37 -4.50
C HIS A 14 -18.63 -0.61 -5.60
N GLY A 15 -17.91 -1.74 -5.61
CA GLY A 15 -16.91 -2.07 -6.61
C GLY A 15 -15.80 -2.95 -6.02
N LEU A 16 -14.59 -2.84 -6.57
CA LEU A 16 -13.38 -3.48 -6.03
C LEU A 16 -12.84 -2.62 -4.88
N GLY A 17 -12.63 -3.23 -3.72
CA GLY A 17 -12.21 -2.56 -2.49
C GLY A 17 -13.13 -2.90 -1.33
N ASP A 18 -12.70 -2.51 -0.13
CA ASP A 18 -13.34 -2.90 1.12
C ASP A 18 -13.95 -1.70 1.86
N CYS A 19 -15.17 -1.91 2.31
CA CYS A 19 -15.84 -1.06 3.28
C CYS A 19 -16.89 -1.88 4.02
N ILE A 20 -16.64 -2.15 5.30
CA ILE A 20 -17.43 -3.09 6.09
C ILE A 20 -17.82 -2.44 7.42
N LEU A 21 -19.11 -2.22 7.62
CA LEU A 21 -19.66 -1.71 8.87
C LEU A 21 -20.17 -2.86 9.74
N LEU A 22 -19.56 -3.02 10.90
CA LEU A 22 -20.01 -3.89 11.99
C LEU A 22 -20.84 -3.09 12.97
N THR A 23 -21.95 -3.66 13.42
CA THR A 23 -22.78 -3.10 14.49
C THR A 23 -23.06 -4.19 15.52
N PHE A 24 -22.54 -4.01 16.73
CA PHE A 24 -22.79 -4.91 17.86
C PHE A 24 -23.92 -4.33 18.72
N ASN A 25 -24.84 -5.18 19.19
CA ASN A 25 -25.75 -4.76 20.26
C ASN A 25 -24.97 -4.73 21.58
N ALA A 26 -24.65 -3.53 22.07
CA ALA A 26 -24.21 -3.36 23.46
C ALA A 26 -25.41 -2.96 24.33
N ASP A 27 -25.21 -2.96 25.65
CA ASP A 27 -26.30 -2.81 26.63
C ASP A 27 -26.97 -1.42 26.58
N ASP A 28 -26.20 -0.35 26.32
CA ASP A 28 -26.68 1.04 26.33
C ASP A 28 -26.94 1.60 24.92
N GLN A 29 -26.00 1.43 24.00
CA GLN A 29 -26.05 1.89 22.62
C GLN A 29 -25.36 0.88 21.70
N PRO A 30 -25.71 0.82 20.41
CA PRO A 30 -24.97 -0.01 19.46
C PRO A 30 -23.50 0.43 19.39
N PHE A 31 -22.57 -0.53 19.39
CA PHE A 31 -21.16 -0.27 19.12
C PHE A 31 -20.89 -0.44 17.62
N HIS A 32 -20.33 0.58 17.00
CA HIS A 32 -20.05 0.65 15.57
C HIS A 32 -18.56 0.56 15.29
N MET A 33 -18.19 -0.46 14.50
CA MET A 33 -16.83 -0.62 13.99
C MET A 33 -16.86 -0.59 12.47
N LEU A 34 -16.10 0.33 11.87
CA LEU A 34 -15.87 0.36 10.42
C LEU A 34 -14.52 -0.28 10.12
N ILE A 35 -14.49 -1.27 9.24
CA ILE A 35 -13.26 -1.86 8.70
C ILE A 35 -13.12 -1.41 7.25
N ASP A 36 -12.07 -0.63 7.00
CA ASP A 36 -11.74 0.00 5.73
C ASP A 36 -12.87 0.87 5.15
N CYS A 37 -12.48 1.70 4.18
CA CYS A 37 -13.38 2.53 3.41
C CYS A 37 -12.67 2.95 2.12
N GLY A 38 -12.73 2.10 1.10
CA GLY A 38 -12.10 2.41 -0.18
C GLY A 38 -12.80 1.81 -1.38
N LEU A 39 -12.41 2.33 -2.55
CA LEU A 39 -12.87 1.89 -3.85
C LEU A 39 -11.74 2.09 -4.85
N TYR A 40 -11.42 1.03 -5.58
CA TYR A 40 -10.36 1.03 -6.57
C TYR A 40 -10.54 2.15 -7.61
N LYS A 41 -9.43 2.81 -7.92
CA LYS A 41 -9.39 4.11 -8.63
C LYS A 41 -10.08 4.07 -9.99
N THR A 42 -9.96 2.98 -10.74
CA THR A 42 -10.51 2.87 -12.10
C THR A 42 -12.02 2.68 -12.13
N THR A 43 -12.68 2.58 -10.98
CA THR A 43 -14.15 2.55 -10.92
C THR A 43 -14.71 3.90 -11.37
N ALA A 44 -15.62 3.87 -12.35
CA ALA A 44 -16.30 5.07 -12.81
C ALA A 44 -17.05 5.76 -11.66
N ASN A 45 -16.93 7.09 -11.57
CA ASN A 45 -17.53 7.89 -10.50
C ASN A 45 -17.14 7.44 -9.08
N SER A 46 -15.89 6.99 -8.90
CA SER A 46 -15.41 6.45 -7.62
C SER A 46 -15.61 7.41 -6.44
N GLU A 47 -15.30 8.70 -6.63
CA GLU A 47 -15.48 9.72 -5.59
C GLU A 47 -16.95 9.91 -5.20
N GLU A 48 -17.85 10.12 -6.18
CA GLU A 48 -19.29 10.26 -5.93
C GLU A 48 -19.87 9.00 -5.25
N THR A 49 -19.40 7.84 -5.66
CA THR A 49 -19.79 6.55 -5.08
C THR A 49 -19.37 6.47 -3.62
N MET A 50 -18.12 6.83 -3.29
CA MET A 50 -17.64 6.82 -1.92
C MET A 50 -18.34 7.87 -1.05
N GLN A 51 -18.64 9.05 -1.58
CA GLN A 51 -19.44 10.05 -0.85
C GLN A 51 -20.84 9.51 -0.49
N LYS A 52 -21.49 8.77 -1.40
CA LYS A 52 -22.78 8.11 -1.12
C LYS A 52 -22.64 7.01 -0.07
N VAL A 53 -21.61 6.19 -0.16
CA VAL A 53 -21.32 5.12 0.81
C VAL A 53 -21.11 5.71 2.20
N VAL A 54 -20.27 6.74 2.32
CA VAL A 54 -19.97 7.41 3.60
C VAL A 54 -21.20 8.10 4.17
N ALA A 55 -22.04 8.74 3.33
CA ALA A 55 -23.32 9.28 3.78
C ALA A 55 -24.26 8.18 4.33
N GLN A 56 -24.29 6.99 3.72
CA GLN A 56 -25.07 5.86 4.23
C GLN A 56 -24.49 5.29 5.54
N ILE A 57 -23.16 5.31 5.72
CA ILE A 57 -22.53 4.94 6.99
C ILE A 57 -22.98 5.94 8.06
N ARG A 58 -22.87 7.24 7.80
CA ARG A 58 -23.30 8.31 8.70
C ARG A 58 -24.74 8.08 9.14
N ASP A 59 -25.65 7.89 8.19
CA ASP A 59 -27.07 7.72 8.48
C ASP A 59 -27.36 6.45 9.28
N ALA A 60 -26.53 5.40 9.13
CA ALA A 60 -26.68 4.14 9.85
C ALA A 60 -26.07 4.12 11.25
N THR A 61 -25.19 5.07 11.55
CA THR A 61 -24.50 5.20 12.85
C THR A 61 -24.88 6.50 13.57
N LYS A 62 -25.84 7.25 13.03
CA LYS A 62 -26.37 8.44 13.66
C LYS A 62 -27.27 8.06 14.84
N PRO A 63 -27.06 8.64 16.03
CA PRO A 63 -27.99 8.53 17.14
C PRO A 63 -29.39 9.05 16.77
N ASN A 64 -30.40 8.73 17.58
CA ASN A 64 -31.80 9.17 17.35
C ASN A 64 -32.04 10.70 17.48
N ASP A 65 -30.99 11.52 17.45
CA ASP A 65 -31.04 12.97 17.42
C ASP A 65 -30.73 13.46 16.00
N GLN A 66 -31.65 14.24 15.42
CA GLN A 66 -31.51 14.78 14.06
C GLN A 66 -30.32 15.73 13.91
N ALA A 67 -29.83 16.34 14.99
CA ALA A 67 -28.65 17.19 14.98
C ALA A 67 -27.34 16.41 15.15
N ALA A 68 -27.40 15.13 15.54
CA ALA A 68 -26.20 14.35 15.84
C ALA A 68 -25.39 13.99 14.58
N LYS A 69 -24.08 13.87 14.78
CA LYS A 69 -23.14 13.28 13.83
C LYS A 69 -23.29 11.76 13.84
N GLY A 70 -22.81 11.09 12.79
CA GLY A 70 -22.60 9.64 12.84
C GLY A 70 -21.50 9.33 13.87
N HIS A 71 -21.68 8.29 14.67
CA HIS A 71 -20.70 7.90 15.69
C HIS A 71 -20.07 6.54 15.35
N LEU A 72 -18.74 6.48 15.33
CA LEU A 72 -17.98 5.25 15.16
C LEU A 72 -17.06 5.06 16.36
N ASP A 73 -17.29 4.00 17.14
CA ASP A 73 -16.41 3.66 18.26
C ASP A 73 -15.00 3.31 17.78
N VAL A 74 -14.92 2.58 16.65
CA VAL A 74 -13.64 2.18 16.06
C VAL A 74 -13.70 2.27 14.54
N VAL A 75 -12.70 2.92 13.95
CA VAL A 75 -12.30 2.72 12.56
C VAL A 75 -11.07 1.84 12.55
N VAL A 76 -11.07 0.79 11.74
CA VAL A 76 -9.93 -0.08 11.47
C VAL A 76 -9.48 0.21 10.04
N VAL A 77 -8.20 0.50 9.85
CA VAL A 77 -7.58 0.46 8.51
C VAL A 77 -6.64 -0.73 8.47
N THR A 78 -6.88 -1.64 7.53
CA THR A 78 -6.14 -2.88 7.43
C THR A 78 -4.72 -2.63 6.91
N HIS A 79 -4.57 -1.95 5.77
CA HIS A 79 -3.29 -1.65 5.14
C HIS A 79 -3.37 -0.45 4.17
N GLU A 80 -2.21 0.01 3.67
CA GLU A 80 -2.09 1.19 2.81
C GLU A 80 -2.34 0.87 1.32
N HIS A 81 -3.55 0.40 1.00
CA HIS A 81 -4.04 0.30 -0.38
C HIS A 81 -5.23 1.23 -0.62
N TRP A 82 -5.28 1.80 -1.82
CA TRP A 82 -6.23 2.82 -2.22
C TRP A 82 -7.67 2.31 -2.18
N ASP A 83 -7.89 1.07 -2.60
CA ASP A 83 -9.19 0.43 -2.52
C ASP A 83 -9.63 0.06 -1.09
N HIS A 84 -8.80 0.29 -0.08
CA HIS A 84 -9.14 0.21 1.35
C HIS A 84 -9.25 1.59 2.01
N THR A 85 -8.59 2.61 1.47
CA THR A 85 -8.46 3.92 2.15
C THR A 85 -9.05 5.10 1.39
N SER A 86 -9.33 4.97 0.09
CA SER A 86 -9.68 6.11 -0.77
C SER A 86 -10.88 6.91 -0.28
N GLY A 87 -11.85 6.26 0.37
CA GLY A 87 -13.06 6.87 0.89
C GLY A 87 -12.80 7.89 2.00
N PHE A 88 -11.68 7.78 2.72
CA PHE A 88 -11.28 8.81 3.70
C PHE A 88 -10.87 10.12 3.01
N SER A 89 -10.25 10.03 1.84
CA SER A 89 -9.90 11.21 1.03
C SER A 89 -11.08 11.70 0.19
N GLN A 90 -11.74 10.79 -0.55
CA GLN A 90 -12.84 11.10 -1.48
C GLN A 90 -14.09 11.66 -0.78
N ALA A 91 -14.28 11.33 0.49
CA ALA A 91 -15.37 11.85 1.32
C ALA A 91 -14.87 12.64 2.53
N GLN A 92 -13.67 13.22 2.46
CA GLN A 92 -13.01 13.93 3.58
C GLN A 92 -13.94 14.91 4.30
N GLN A 93 -14.69 15.72 3.57
CA GLN A 93 -15.61 16.70 4.17
C GLN A 93 -16.72 16.06 4.99
N LEU A 94 -17.22 14.88 4.61
CA LEU A 94 -18.22 14.16 5.40
C LEU A 94 -17.59 13.66 6.70
N TRP A 95 -16.37 13.09 6.64
CA TRP A 95 -15.67 12.64 7.84
C TRP A 95 -15.41 13.78 8.83
N GLU A 96 -14.94 14.94 8.35
CA GLU A 96 -14.63 16.09 9.19
C GLU A 96 -15.89 16.73 9.82
N ASN A 97 -16.97 16.84 9.05
CA ASN A 97 -18.14 17.61 9.46
C ASN A 97 -19.22 16.75 10.13
N ASP A 98 -19.38 15.51 9.70
CA ASP A 98 -20.56 14.71 10.00
C ASP A 98 -20.29 13.48 10.88
N PHE A 99 -19.04 13.24 11.32
CA PHE A 99 -18.68 12.11 12.17
C PHE A 99 -17.99 12.50 13.48
N GLU A 100 -18.18 11.65 14.49
CA GLU A 100 -17.36 11.53 15.69
C GLU A 100 -16.76 10.11 15.70
N ILE A 101 -15.45 10.02 15.92
CA ILE A 101 -14.71 8.76 15.84
C ILE A 101 -13.80 8.63 17.07
N ASP A 102 -14.05 7.62 17.90
CA ASP A 102 -13.38 7.52 19.20
C ASP A 102 -11.97 6.95 19.08
N ALA A 103 -11.79 5.93 18.23
CA ALA A 103 -10.51 5.27 18.05
C ALA A 103 -10.26 4.87 16.59
N LEU A 104 -8.98 4.94 16.21
CA LEU A 104 -8.47 4.40 14.95
C LEU A 104 -7.51 3.25 15.27
N TRP A 105 -7.78 2.06 14.78
CA TRP A 105 -6.94 0.88 14.95
C TRP A 105 -6.12 0.64 13.68
N LEU A 106 -4.81 0.54 13.87
CA LEU A 106 -3.82 0.33 12.81
C LEU A 106 -2.88 -0.81 13.19
N ALA A 107 -2.25 -1.40 12.19
CA ALA A 107 -1.12 -2.30 12.41
C ALA A 107 0.08 -1.57 13.01
N TRP A 108 0.97 -2.29 13.71
CA TRP A 108 2.24 -1.74 14.20
C TRP A 108 3.13 -1.18 13.08
N THR A 109 2.95 -1.63 11.84
CA THR A 109 3.66 -1.15 10.64
C THR A 109 3.32 0.29 10.28
N GLU A 110 2.25 0.86 10.85
CA GLU A 110 1.84 2.25 10.68
C GLU A 110 2.34 3.19 11.80
N ASP A 111 3.07 2.65 12.79
CA ASP A 111 3.64 3.39 13.92
C ASP A 111 5.04 3.93 13.57
N GLU A 112 5.12 5.20 13.16
CA GLU A 112 6.37 5.87 12.78
C GLU A 112 7.40 6.00 13.91
N SER A 113 7.01 5.73 15.16
CA SER A 113 7.96 5.66 16.28
C SER A 113 8.82 4.39 16.23
N ILE A 114 8.39 3.37 15.48
CA ILE A 114 9.11 2.11 15.29
C ILE A 114 10.06 2.25 14.09
N PRO A 115 11.39 2.10 14.26
CA PRO A 115 12.35 2.26 13.17
C PRO A 115 12.08 1.36 11.96
N LEU A 116 11.66 0.11 12.19
CA LEU A 116 11.30 -0.82 11.12
C LEU A 116 10.06 -0.36 10.33
N ALA A 117 9.01 0.09 11.01
CA ALA A 117 7.80 0.60 10.36
C ALA A 117 8.12 1.82 9.48
N ARG A 118 8.95 2.74 9.98
CA ARG A 118 9.42 3.89 9.19
C ARG A 118 10.23 3.45 7.98
N ALA A 119 11.14 2.47 8.12
CA ALA A 119 11.93 1.96 7.00
C ALA A 119 11.04 1.34 5.91
N LEU A 120 10.06 0.50 6.29
CA LEU A 120 9.10 -0.10 5.36
C LEU A 120 8.30 0.97 4.59
N ARG A 121 7.83 2.00 5.29
CA ARG A 121 7.10 3.11 4.67
C ARG A 121 7.97 3.91 3.70
N GLU A 122 9.18 4.30 4.12
CA GLU A 122 10.11 5.07 3.29
C GLU A 122 10.49 4.32 2.01
N GLU A 123 10.68 3.01 2.13
CA GLU A 123 10.96 2.12 1.03
C GLU A 123 9.79 1.96 0.07
N ARG A 124 8.59 1.71 0.59
CA ARG A 124 7.35 1.66 -0.21
C ARG A 124 7.16 2.94 -1.01
N VAL A 125 7.22 4.10 -0.35
CA VAL A 125 7.05 5.41 -1.01
C VAL A 125 8.12 5.63 -2.08
N ARG A 126 9.39 5.29 -1.78
CA ARG A 126 10.49 5.39 -2.76
C ARG A 126 10.23 4.50 -3.97
N GLY A 127 9.90 3.23 -3.75
CA GLY A 127 9.63 2.26 -4.80
C GLY A 127 8.54 2.71 -5.75
N ILE A 128 7.40 3.13 -5.20
CA ILE A 128 6.26 3.63 -6.00
C ILE A 128 6.60 4.91 -6.75
N ARG A 129 7.36 5.83 -6.15
CA ARG A 129 7.82 7.04 -6.83
C ARG A 129 8.71 6.70 -8.02
N GLU A 130 9.74 5.89 -7.82
CA GLU A 130 10.71 5.59 -8.89
C GLU A 130 10.05 4.78 -10.01
N LEU A 131 9.15 3.85 -9.67
CA LEU A 131 8.32 3.16 -10.65
C LEU A 131 7.42 4.13 -11.44
N THR A 132 6.78 5.08 -10.76
CA THR A 132 5.94 6.10 -11.40
C THR A 132 6.76 6.97 -12.36
N LYS A 133 7.94 7.43 -11.95
CA LYS A 133 8.86 8.18 -12.80
C LYS A 133 9.34 7.36 -14.00
N PHE A 134 9.68 6.09 -13.77
CA PHE A 134 10.10 5.18 -14.84
C PHE A 134 9.03 5.05 -15.92
N LEU A 135 7.81 4.66 -15.56
CA LEU A 135 6.73 4.48 -16.54
C LEU A 135 6.34 5.79 -17.23
N SER A 136 6.37 6.92 -16.53
CA SER A 136 6.03 8.22 -17.10
C SER A 136 7.05 8.73 -18.11
N ASN A 137 8.33 8.38 -17.92
CA ASN A 137 9.43 8.83 -18.77
C ASN A 137 9.84 7.80 -19.83
N LEU A 138 9.34 6.57 -19.79
CA LEU A 138 9.74 5.51 -20.72
C LEU A 138 9.11 5.72 -22.11
N PRO A 139 9.92 5.97 -23.17
CA PRO A 139 9.42 6.11 -24.53
C PRO A 139 8.63 4.86 -24.99
N PRO A 140 7.59 5.00 -25.84
CA PRO A 140 6.77 3.86 -26.28
C PRO A 140 7.58 2.71 -26.91
N ASP A 141 8.56 3.03 -27.75
CA ASP A 141 9.46 2.08 -28.41
C ASP A 141 10.32 1.31 -27.40
N LYS A 142 10.86 1.99 -26.38
CA LYS A 142 11.61 1.32 -25.31
C LYS A 142 10.70 0.48 -24.43
N ARG A 143 9.49 0.97 -24.12
CA ARG A 143 8.50 0.24 -23.31
C ARG A 143 8.13 -1.09 -23.95
N GLU A 144 7.81 -1.09 -25.25
CA GLU A 144 7.48 -2.31 -26.00
C GLU A 144 8.66 -3.30 -26.07
N ALA A 145 9.91 -2.83 -25.99
CA ALA A 145 11.10 -3.69 -25.99
C ALA A 145 11.37 -4.36 -24.62
N ILE A 146 10.91 -3.74 -23.53
CA ILE A 146 11.25 -4.08 -22.14
C ILE A 146 10.17 -4.90 -21.45
N MET A 147 8.90 -4.61 -21.75
CA MET A 147 7.77 -5.24 -21.09
C MET A 147 6.64 -5.50 -22.07
N ASP A 148 5.94 -6.61 -21.88
CA ASP A 148 4.72 -6.88 -22.64
C ASP A 148 3.53 -6.02 -22.13
N ALA A 149 2.41 -6.11 -22.84
CA ALA A 149 1.21 -5.36 -22.48
C ALA A 149 0.66 -5.75 -21.10
N GLN A 150 0.78 -7.01 -20.69
CA GLN A 150 0.29 -7.51 -19.40
C GLN A 150 1.16 -7.00 -18.25
N GLU A 151 2.48 -7.06 -18.40
CA GLU A 151 3.44 -6.51 -17.43
C GLU A 151 3.26 -5.00 -17.28
N HIS A 152 3.11 -4.27 -18.38
CA HIS A 152 2.84 -2.84 -18.34
C HIS A 152 1.55 -2.51 -17.58
N GLN A 153 0.47 -3.26 -17.83
CA GLN A 153 -0.79 -3.08 -17.10
C GLN A 153 -0.65 -3.45 -15.62
N ALA A 154 0.11 -4.49 -15.28
CA ALA A 154 0.35 -4.88 -13.89
C ALA A 154 1.10 -3.78 -13.11
N LEU A 155 2.11 -3.16 -13.72
CA LEU A 155 2.85 -2.05 -13.10
C LEU A 155 1.98 -0.79 -12.95
N LEU A 156 1.12 -0.49 -13.92
CA LEU A 156 0.16 0.61 -13.80
C LEU A 156 -0.85 0.35 -12.67
N ALA A 157 -1.45 -0.84 -12.64
CA ALA A 157 -2.38 -1.24 -11.59
C ALA A 157 -1.73 -1.18 -10.21
N LEU A 158 -0.44 -1.53 -10.13
CA LEU A 158 0.32 -1.41 -8.89
C LEU A 158 0.46 0.03 -8.42
N ILE A 159 0.88 0.96 -9.29
CA ILE A 159 0.93 2.39 -8.94
C ILE A 159 -0.45 2.87 -8.51
N GLU A 160 -1.50 2.50 -9.24
CA GLU A 160 -2.87 2.88 -8.94
C GLU A 160 -3.37 2.37 -7.58
N SER A 161 -2.91 1.19 -7.15
CA SER A 161 -3.22 0.63 -5.83
C SER A 161 -2.72 1.48 -4.66
N PHE A 162 -1.77 2.40 -4.88
CA PHE A 162 -1.30 3.34 -3.86
C PHE A 162 -1.93 4.74 -3.98
N GLY A 163 -2.80 4.95 -4.97
CA GLY A 163 -3.44 6.24 -5.20
C GLY A 163 -2.50 7.30 -5.78
N PRO A 164 -3.03 8.49 -6.09
CA PRO A 164 -2.23 9.58 -6.66
C PRO A 164 -1.20 10.11 -5.66
N MET A 165 0.06 10.23 -6.08
CA MET A 165 1.08 10.95 -5.31
C MET A 165 0.90 12.47 -5.45
N HIS A 166 1.14 13.20 -4.37
CA HIS A 166 0.93 14.66 -4.33
C HIS A 166 2.01 15.44 -5.08
N ASP A 167 3.28 15.02 -4.97
CA ASP A 167 4.40 15.63 -5.68
C ASP A 167 5.51 14.60 -5.98
N PRO A 168 5.46 13.93 -7.14
CA PRO A 168 6.46 12.92 -7.53
C PRO A 168 7.91 13.43 -7.62
N ALA A 169 8.12 14.76 -7.60
CA ALA A 169 9.44 15.37 -7.59
C ALA A 169 10.01 15.56 -6.18
N ALA A 170 9.19 15.40 -5.13
CA ALA A 170 9.64 15.49 -3.74
C ALA A 170 10.56 14.30 -3.40
N THR A 171 11.70 14.59 -2.78
CA THR A 171 12.71 13.57 -2.41
C THR A 171 12.64 13.16 -0.95
N THR A 172 11.92 13.92 -0.12
CA THR A 172 11.80 13.72 1.34
C THR A 172 10.38 13.98 1.82
N ASN A 173 9.93 13.24 2.84
CA ASN A 173 8.61 13.37 3.48
C ASN A 173 7.39 13.13 2.55
N GLU A 174 7.61 12.48 1.41
CA GLU A 174 6.53 12.12 0.52
C GLU A 174 5.66 11.00 1.12
N THR A 175 4.42 10.91 0.67
CA THR A 175 3.47 9.86 1.02
C THR A 175 2.69 9.46 -0.23
N THR A 176 2.24 8.20 -0.28
CA THR A 176 1.31 7.77 -1.31
C THR A 176 -0.07 8.41 -1.08
N GLY A 177 -0.95 8.38 -2.09
CA GLY A 177 -2.33 8.83 -1.93
C GLY A 177 -3.06 8.04 -0.85
N ALA A 178 -2.85 6.72 -0.81
CA ALA A 178 -3.41 5.83 0.21
C ALA A 178 -2.90 6.19 1.62
N GLY A 179 -1.61 6.51 1.76
CA GLY A 179 -1.03 6.97 3.02
C GLY A 179 -1.59 8.32 3.47
N GLU A 180 -1.85 9.25 2.53
CA GLU A 180 -2.50 10.52 2.89
C GLU A 180 -3.95 10.32 3.35
N ALA A 181 -4.67 9.37 2.74
CA ALA A 181 -6.01 9.01 3.20
C ALA A 181 -6.00 8.46 4.65
N ILE A 182 -4.98 7.70 5.03
CA ILE A 182 -4.76 7.29 6.43
C ILE A 182 -4.43 8.51 7.32
N ASN A 183 -3.62 9.45 6.85
CA ASN A 183 -3.29 10.66 7.60
C ASN A 183 -4.51 11.56 7.85
N ILE A 184 -5.47 11.60 6.93
CA ILE A 184 -6.74 12.31 7.13
C ILE A 184 -7.47 11.71 8.34
N ILE A 185 -7.64 10.38 8.41
CA ILE A 185 -8.37 9.76 9.52
C ILE A 185 -7.58 9.81 10.84
N LYS A 186 -6.24 9.75 10.81
CA LYS A 186 -5.37 9.97 11.99
C LYS A 186 -5.57 11.35 12.64
N LYS A 187 -6.01 12.36 11.88
CA LYS A 187 -6.33 13.71 12.42
C LYS A 187 -7.69 13.77 13.13
N LEU A 188 -8.59 12.85 12.80
CA LEU A 188 -9.98 12.82 13.29
C LEU A 188 -10.17 11.87 14.48
N ALA A 189 -9.31 10.87 14.62
CA ALA A 189 -9.43 9.83 15.64
C ALA A 189 -8.06 9.52 16.27
N ARG A 190 -8.07 9.10 17.54
CA ARG A 190 -6.84 8.70 18.23
C ARG A 190 -6.32 7.35 17.68
N PRO A 191 -5.07 7.28 17.17
CA PRO A 191 -4.52 6.03 16.67
C PRO A 191 -4.07 5.09 17.80
N PHE A 192 -4.34 3.80 17.62
CA PHE A 192 -3.84 2.69 18.41
C PHE A 192 -3.18 1.67 17.48
N TYR A 193 -1.93 1.33 17.78
CA TYR A 193 -1.12 0.44 16.96
C TYR A 193 -1.05 -0.95 17.57
N HIS A 194 -1.47 -1.95 16.81
CA HIS A 194 -1.66 -3.31 17.29
C HIS A 194 -0.63 -4.28 16.74
N ARG A 195 -0.25 -5.24 17.59
CA ARG A 195 0.74 -6.29 17.30
C ARG A 195 0.07 -7.66 17.28
N PRO A 196 0.53 -8.60 16.43
CA PRO A 196 0.01 -9.96 16.41
C PRO A 196 0.21 -10.63 17.77
N GLY A 197 -0.73 -11.50 18.14
CA GLY A 197 -0.78 -12.17 19.44
C GLY A 197 -1.40 -11.33 20.56
N THR A 198 -1.80 -10.08 20.29
CA THR A 198 -2.48 -9.25 21.31
C THR A 198 -3.98 -9.52 21.31
N THR A 199 -4.58 -9.47 22.50
CA THR A 199 -6.05 -9.44 22.67
C THR A 199 -6.42 -8.06 23.20
N ILE A 200 -7.30 -7.37 22.49
CA ILE A 200 -7.73 -6.02 22.84
C ILE A 200 -8.98 -6.15 23.71
N PRO A 201 -8.95 -5.71 24.97
CA PRO A 201 -10.14 -5.64 25.79
C PRO A 201 -11.03 -4.49 25.30
N CYS A 202 -12.33 -4.72 25.20
CA CYS A 202 -13.31 -3.68 24.89
C CYS A 202 -14.33 -3.61 26.04
N PRO A 203 -14.15 -2.72 27.02
CA PRO A 203 -15.08 -2.61 28.15
C PRO A 203 -16.52 -2.29 27.73
N ALA A 204 -16.71 -1.59 26.60
CA ALA A 204 -18.02 -1.31 26.02
C ALA A 204 -18.70 -2.56 25.42
N LEU A 205 -17.92 -3.62 25.14
CA LEU A 205 -18.40 -4.90 24.62
C LEU A 205 -17.88 -6.07 25.48
N PRO A 206 -18.38 -6.24 26.71
CA PRO A 206 -17.86 -7.27 27.63
C PRO A 206 -18.07 -8.71 27.13
N GLY A 207 -18.98 -8.92 26.17
CA GLY A 207 -19.22 -10.20 25.49
C GLY A 207 -18.35 -10.45 24.25
N VAL A 208 -17.41 -9.56 23.92
CA VAL A 208 -16.60 -9.63 22.69
C VAL A 208 -15.10 -9.53 23.02
N ARG A 209 -14.29 -10.32 22.32
CA ARG A 209 -12.83 -10.17 22.31
C ARG A 209 -12.32 -9.95 20.91
N PHE A 210 -11.35 -9.05 20.77
CA PHE A 210 -10.66 -8.80 19.52
C PHE A 210 -9.25 -9.37 19.64
N HIS A 211 -8.91 -10.33 18.79
CA HIS A 211 -7.58 -10.93 18.70
C HIS A 211 -6.88 -10.43 17.45
N VAL A 212 -5.67 -9.93 17.63
CA VAL A 212 -4.84 -9.43 16.54
C VAL A 212 -3.95 -10.57 16.06
N LEU A 213 -4.11 -10.99 14.81
CA LEU A 213 -3.37 -12.12 14.24
C LEU A 213 -2.22 -11.67 13.32
N GLY A 214 -2.27 -10.46 12.79
CA GLY A 214 -1.28 -9.90 11.87
C GLY A 214 -1.14 -8.38 12.03
N PRO A 215 -0.12 -7.76 11.42
CA PRO A 215 0.88 -8.40 10.56
C PRO A 215 2.05 -9.03 11.35
N PRO A 216 2.78 -10.02 10.79
CA PRO A 216 3.93 -10.64 11.45
C PRO A 216 5.01 -9.61 11.82
N GLN A 217 5.80 -9.90 12.86
CA GLN A 217 6.87 -9.01 13.35
C GLN A 217 8.27 -9.45 12.89
N ASN A 218 8.36 -10.39 11.96
CA ASN A 218 9.61 -10.98 11.49
C ASN A 218 9.65 -10.98 9.96
N GLU A 219 10.60 -11.72 9.40
CA GLU A 219 10.86 -11.83 7.96
C GLU A 219 9.64 -12.29 7.14
N LEU A 220 8.60 -12.86 7.78
CA LEU A 220 7.35 -13.25 7.12
C LEU A 220 6.52 -12.07 6.59
N ILE A 221 6.88 -10.82 6.94
CA ILE A 221 6.32 -9.64 6.28
C ILE A 221 6.70 -9.59 4.79
N PHE A 222 7.81 -10.23 4.41
CA PHE A 222 8.27 -10.36 3.03
C PHE A 222 7.92 -11.76 2.50
N LYS A 223 7.37 -11.85 1.27
CA LYS A 223 6.95 -13.13 0.66
C LYS A 223 8.05 -14.19 0.56
N GLU A 224 9.33 -13.80 0.56
CA GLU A 224 10.49 -14.69 0.40
C GLU A 224 10.99 -15.25 1.75
N GLY A 225 10.10 -15.91 2.49
CA GLY A 225 10.41 -16.55 3.78
C GLY A 225 11.07 -17.93 3.70
N LYS A 226 12.00 -18.18 2.77
CA LYS A 226 12.81 -19.42 2.75
C LYS A 226 14.23 -19.16 2.25
N ASP A 227 15.07 -18.55 3.09
CA ASP A 227 16.52 -18.85 3.25
C ASP A 227 17.39 -17.67 3.72
N SER A 228 16.85 -16.56 4.21
CA SER A 228 17.67 -15.58 4.93
C SER A 228 17.68 -15.91 6.42
N LYS A 229 18.85 -16.17 6.99
CA LYS A 229 19.02 -16.32 8.45
C LYS A 229 19.35 -14.99 9.14
N ASP A 230 19.39 -13.89 8.38
CA ASP A 230 20.08 -12.65 8.77
C ASP A 230 19.39 -11.33 8.34
N GLY A 231 18.04 -11.27 8.24
CA GLY A 231 17.33 -9.98 8.26
C GLY A 231 17.01 -9.35 6.90
N THR A 232 15.75 -9.45 6.52
CA THR A 232 15.13 -9.13 5.21
C THR A 232 14.87 -7.65 4.87
N ILE A 233 15.30 -6.68 5.69
CA ILE A 233 15.21 -5.26 5.30
C ILE A 233 16.32 -4.90 4.30
N TYR A 234 17.48 -5.56 4.41
CA TYR A 234 18.59 -5.33 3.49
C TYR A 234 18.28 -5.83 2.09
N GLU A 235 17.45 -6.87 1.95
CA GLU A 235 17.08 -7.46 0.67
C GLU A 235 16.03 -6.63 -0.06
N LEU A 236 14.98 -6.17 0.64
CA LEU A 236 14.04 -5.21 0.05
C LEU A 236 14.80 -3.92 -0.31
N GLY A 237 15.60 -3.37 0.61
CA GLY A 237 16.38 -2.15 0.36
C GLY A 237 17.36 -2.31 -0.79
N PHE A 238 17.94 -3.50 -0.96
CA PHE A 238 18.76 -3.84 -2.12
C PHE A 238 17.91 -3.89 -3.40
N GLN A 239 16.75 -4.54 -3.41
CA GLN A 239 15.85 -4.58 -4.56
C GLN A 239 15.33 -3.17 -4.94
N ALA A 240 14.94 -2.34 -3.97
CA ALA A 240 14.53 -0.96 -4.21
C ALA A 240 15.64 -0.12 -4.83
N ASN A 241 16.87 -0.22 -4.30
CA ASN A 241 18.02 0.50 -4.83
C ASN A 241 18.49 -0.03 -6.20
N VAL A 242 18.39 -1.34 -6.44
CA VAL A 242 18.66 -1.94 -7.75
C VAL A 242 17.60 -1.49 -8.75
N ALA A 243 16.32 -1.54 -8.40
CA ALA A 243 15.25 -1.05 -9.24
C ALA A 243 15.43 0.44 -9.57
N GLU A 244 15.75 1.28 -8.57
CA GLU A 244 16.06 2.70 -8.75
C GLU A 244 17.23 2.91 -9.72
N ALA A 245 18.33 2.20 -9.54
CA ALA A 245 19.47 2.30 -10.43
C ALA A 245 19.15 1.85 -11.86
N LEU A 246 18.32 0.81 -11.99
CA LEU A 246 17.86 0.35 -13.28
C LEU A 246 16.98 1.43 -13.94
N PHE A 247 16.02 1.99 -13.21
CA PHE A 247 15.11 3.03 -13.73
C PHE A 247 15.83 4.31 -14.10
N ALA A 248 16.75 4.78 -13.26
CA ALA A 248 17.51 6.00 -13.54
C ALA A 248 18.50 5.79 -14.70
N GLY A 249 19.12 4.61 -14.82
CA GLY A 249 19.96 4.26 -15.97
C GLY A 249 19.19 4.27 -17.31
N ALA A 250 17.89 3.93 -17.30
CA ALA A 250 17.07 3.81 -18.52
C ALA A 250 16.90 5.15 -19.25
N TRP A 251 16.89 6.24 -18.48
CA TRP A 251 16.61 7.58 -18.97
C TRP A 251 17.83 8.51 -18.89
N GLN A 252 18.62 8.44 -17.81
CA GLN A 252 19.76 9.34 -17.58
C GLN A 252 21.07 8.81 -18.16
N GLY A 253 21.09 7.55 -18.63
CA GLY A 253 22.31 6.83 -18.97
C GLY A 253 23.05 6.35 -17.72
N THR A 254 23.85 5.30 -17.85
CA THR A 254 24.59 4.65 -16.74
C THR A 254 25.69 5.51 -16.11
N ASP A 255 25.95 6.69 -16.68
CA ASP A 255 27.01 7.61 -16.25
C ASP A 255 26.48 8.83 -15.50
N SER A 256 25.18 8.85 -15.19
CA SER A 256 24.61 9.90 -14.33
C SER A 256 25.29 9.89 -12.96
N PRO A 257 25.82 11.04 -12.48
CA PRO A 257 26.41 11.15 -11.14
C PRO A 257 25.40 10.96 -10.00
N ALA A 258 24.11 10.88 -10.33
CA ALA A 258 23.04 10.54 -9.39
C ALA A 258 22.90 9.02 -9.14
N LEU A 259 23.53 8.17 -9.95
CA LEU A 259 23.50 6.72 -9.81
C LEU A 259 24.63 6.24 -8.91
N ASP A 260 24.30 5.52 -7.83
CA ASP A 260 25.33 4.85 -7.02
C ASP A 260 26.00 3.74 -7.86
N PRO A 261 27.33 3.80 -8.06
CA PRO A 261 28.04 2.85 -8.90
C PRO A 261 27.88 1.38 -8.50
N ARG A 262 27.52 1.10 -7.24
CA ARG A 262 27.35 -0.26 -6.71
C ARG A 262 26.11 -0.97 -7.26
N PHE A 263 25.13 -0.22 -7.78
CA PHE A 263 23.89 -0.78 -8.34
C PHE A 263 23.92 -0.86 -9.86
N LEU A 264 25.09 -0.63 -10.48
CA LEU A 264 25.28 -0.73 -11.92
C LEU A 264 26.08 -1.99 -12.28
N PRO A 265 25.88 -2.58 -13.49
CA PRO A 265 26.40 -3.91 -13.81
C PRO A 265 27.93 -4.05 -13.81
N PHE A 266 28.65 -2.95 -14.04
CA PHE A 266 30.11 -2.93 -14.16
C PHE A 266 30.72 -1.83 -13.28
N ASN A 267 31.96 -1.99 -12.82
CA ASN A 267 32.69 -0.93 -12.12
C ASN A 267 32.93 0.27 -13.05
N PRO A 268 32.99 1.52 -12.52
CA PRO A 268 33.22 2.72 -13.34
C PRO A 268 34.42 2.62 -14.29
N GLU A 269 35.52 2.00 -13.84
CA GLU A 269 36.75 1.82 -14.63
C GLU A 269 36.59 0.87 -15.83
N LEU A 270 35.54 0.04 -15.83
CA LEU A 270 35.24 -0.94 -16.87
C LEU A 270 34.10 -0.50 -17.79
N ARG A 271 33.53 0.69 -17.56
CA ARG A 271 32.44 1.24 -18.37
C ARG A 271 33.00 2.03 -19.53
N VAL A 272 32.29 1.95 -20.66
CA VAL A 272 32.48 2.86 -21.79
C VAL A 272 31.21 3.69 -21.89
N VAL A 273 31.34 5.01 -21.81
CA VAL A 273 30.21 5.92 -21.87
C VAL A 273 29.70 6.04 -23.32
N PRO A 274 28.39 6.18 -23.57
CA PRO A 274 27.85 6.18 -24.94
C PRO A 274 28.53 7.19 -25.88
N PRO A 275 28.85 8.45 -25.47
CA PRO A 275 29.57 9.38 -26.34
C PRO A 275 30.96 8.90 -26.79
N ASP A 276 31.69 8.17 -25.92
CA ASP A 276 33.02 7.65 -26.23
C ASP A 276 32.92 6.43 -27.15
N ALA A 277 31.92 5.56 -26.91
CA ALA A 277 31.63 4.41 -27.77
C ALA A 277 31.16 4.85 -29.16
N GLU A 278 30.26 5.82 -29.25
CA GLU A 278 29.76 6.37 -30.52
C GLU A 278 30.87 7.04 -31.34
N GLY A 279 31.95 7.50 -30.70
CA GLY A 279 33.11 8.10 -31.34
C GLY A 279 34.10 7.08 -31.94
N ASP A 280 34.12 5.86 -31.42
CA ASP A 280 35.14 4.84 -31.71
C ASP A 280 34.77 3.93 -32.90
N ASP A 281 35.74 3.67 -33.77
CA ASP A 281 35.54 2.93 -35.02
C ASP A 281 35.17 1.45 -34.81
N PHE A 282 35.62 0.83 -33.72
CA PHE A 282 35.25 -0.54 -33.38
C PHE A 282 33.76 -0.60 -33.04
N TYR A 283 33.28 0.28 -32.15
CA TYR A 283 31.88 0.28 -31.70
C TYR A 283 30.93 0.74 -32.81
N LYS A 284 31.30 1.73 -33.64
CA LYS A 284 30.53 2.11 -34.83
C LYS A 284 30.29 0.94 -35.78
N ARG A 285 31.31 0.10 -35.99
CA ARG A 285 31.24 -1.05 -36.89
C ARG A 285 30.51 -2.24 -36.27
N THR A 286 30.62 -2.42 -34.96
CA THR A 286 30.18 -3.67 -34.30
C THR A 286 28.89 -3.54 -33.52
N TYR A 287 28.72 -2.46 -32.75
CA TYR A 287 27.62 -2.25 -31.81
C TYR A 287 26.57 -1.29 -32.38
N TYR A 288 26.98 -0.18 -33.00
CA TYR A 288 26.08 0.79 -33.65
C TYR A 288 25.91 0.56 -35.17
N GLY A 289 26.46 -0.54 -35.69
CA GLY A 289 26.31 -0.92 -37.10
C GLY A 289 24.89 -1.43 -37.34
N GLY A 290 23.98 -0.56 -37.80
CA GLY A 290 22.53 -0.78 -37.90
C GLY A 290 22.01 -1.92 -38.79
N SER A 291 22.84 -2.91 -39.12
CA SER A 291 22.42 -4.22 -39.65
C SER A 291 22.38 -5.32 -38.58
N ASP A 292 22.94 -5.08 -37.40
CA ASP A 292 23.09 -6.06 -36.31
C ASP A 292 22.41 -5.60 -35.01
N ASP A 293 21.15 -5.15 -35.08
CA ASP A 293 20.40 -4.60 -33.92
C ASP A 293 20.38 -5.55 -32.69
N TRP A 294 20.47 -6.87 -32.93
CA TRP A 294 20.58 -7.91 -31.89
C TRP A 294 21.83 -7.82 -31.01
N ARG A 295 22.83 -7.01 -31.39
CA ARG A 295 24.05 -6.78 -30.59
C ARG A 295 23.90 -5.66 -29.57
N THR A 296 22.86 -4.85 -29.71
CA THR A 296 22.57 -3.78 -28.75
C THR A 296 21.79 -4.36 -27.58
N ILE A 297 22.15 -3.93 -26.36
CA ILE A 297 21.52 -4.38 -25.12
C ILE A 297 20.98 -3.20 -24.32
N GLU A 298 20.60 -2.12 -25.00
CA GLU A 298 20.17 -0.85 -24.37
C GLU A 298 18.99 -1.03 -23.42
N THR A 299 18.17 -2.05 -23.65
CA THR A 299 16.94 -2.31 -22.92
C THR A 299 16.87 -3.70 -22.29
N ASP A 300 17.75 -4.63 -22.62
CA ASP A 300 17.71 -6.02 -22.12
C ASP A 300 17.81 -6.10 -20.59
N TRP A 301 18.64 -5.24 -20.00
CA TRP A 301 18.82 -5.18 -18.54
C TRP A 301 17.60 -4.59 -17.81
N LEU A 302 16.71 -3.88 -18.51
CA LEU A 302 15.45 -3.35 -17.96
C LEU A 302 14.35 -4.42 -17.92
N ARG A 303 14.47 -5.55 -18.62
CA ARG A 303 13.46 -6.62 -18.55
C ARG A 303 13.29 -7.17 -17.13
N SER A 304 14.36 -7.14 -16.34
CA SER A 304 14.32 -7.57 -14.93
C SER A 304 13.70 -6.53 -13.99
N SER A 305 13.61 -5.26 -14.42
CA SER A 305 13.13 -4.17 -13.55
C SER A 305 11.61 -4.23 -13.34
N ALA A 306 10.85 -4.74 -14.32
CA ALA A 306 9.42 -4.96 -14.18
C ALA A 306 9.11 -5.99 -13.08
N GLY A 307 9.82 -7.13 -13.07
CA GLY A 307 9.70 -8.14 -12.02
C GLY A 307 10.09 -7.61 -10.63
N LEU A 308 11.19 -6.86 -10.54
CA LEU A 308 11.61 -6.22 -9.28
C LEU A 308 10.57 -5.22 -8.76
N ALA A 309 9.99 -4.40 -9.64
CA ALA A 309 8.95 -3.45 -9.27
C ALA A 309 7.70 -4.13 -8.70
N LEU A 310 7.29 -5.26 -9.31
CA LEU A 310 6.16 -6.04 -8.82
C LEU A 310 6.44 -6.63 -7.44
N ASN A 311 7.65 -7.12 -7.19
CA ASN A 311 8.04 -7.66 -5.88
C ASN A 311 8.07 -6.57 -4.80
N LEU A 312 8.65 -5.40 -5.10
CA LEU A 312 8.82 -4.30 -4.13
C LEU A 312 7.51 -3.82 -3.48
N ALA A 313 6.38 -4.01 -4.18
CA ALA A 313 5.09 -3.54 -3.71
C ALA A 313 4.14 -4.69 -3.30
N ALA A 314 4.47 -5.94 -3.63
CA ALA A 314 3.67 -7.13 -3.31
C ALA A 314 3.59 -7.45 -1.80
N ASP A 315 4.44 -6.83 -0.97
CA ASP A 315 4.52 -7.10 0.46
C ASP A 315 3.62 -6.20 1.33
N THR A 316 2.97 -5.17 0.74
CA THR A 316 2.03 -4.31 1.49
C THR A 316 0.85 -5.10 2.06
N ASN A 317 0.40 -6.14 1.37
CA ASN A 317 -0.67 -7.02 1.85
C ASN A 317 -0.30 -7.70 3.18
N ASN A 318 0.98 -8.05 3.37
CA ASN A 318 1.47 -8.67 4.60
C ASN A 318 1.67 -7.66 5.74
N THR A 319 1.42 -6.37 5.52
CA THR A 319 1.31 -5.36 6.58
C THR A 319 -0.12 -5.23 7.11
N SER A 320 -1.06 -6.06 6.64
CA SER A 320 -2.47 -5.99 7.04
C SER A 320 -2.69 -6.26 8.53
N LEU A 321 -3.46 -5.38 9.17
CA LEU A 321 -4.05 -5.65 10.48
C LEU A 321 -5.14 -6.73 10.34
N VAL A 322 -4.83 -7.93 10.82
CA VAL A 322 -5.77 -9.07 10.82
C VAL A 322 -6.45 -9.17 12.18
N LEU A 323 -7.79 -9.20 12.18
CA LEU A 323 -8.60 -9.28 13.39
C LEU A 323 -9.48 -10.54 13.39
N ALA A 324 -9.42 -11.28 14.50
CA ALA A 324 -10.41 -12.30 14.85
C ALA A 324 -11.28 -11.78 16.00
N ILE A 325 -12.59 -11.69 15.78
CA ILE A 325 -13.57 -11.17 16.73
C ILE A 325 -14.35 -12.35 17.30
N GLU A 326 -14.07 -12.69 18.56
CA GLU A 326 -14.71 -13.77 19.30
C GLU A 326 -15.96 -13.26 20.04
N LEU A 327 -17.11 -13.88 19.77
CA LEU A 327 -18.36 -13.68 20.50
C LEU A 327 -18.45 -14.69 21.66
N LEU A 328 -18.14 -14.26 22.87
CA LEU A 328 -17.88 -15.13 24.02
C LEU A 328 -19.06 -16.04 24.40
N SER A 329 -20.29 -15.55 24.27
CA SER A 329 -21.49 -16.32 24.61
C SER A 329 -21.72 -17.52 23.69
N SER A 330 -21.30 -17.40 22.42
CA SER A 330 -21.54 -18.41 21.38
C SER A 330 -20.28 -19.17 20.96
N GLY A 331 -19.09 -18.66 21.27
CA GLY A 331 -17.80 -19.17 20.79
C GLY A 331 -17.57 -18.96 19.29
N LYS A 332 -18.45 -18.23 18.58
CA LYS A 332 -18.28 -17.91 17.16
C LYS A 332 -17.19 -16.86 16.98
N VAL A 333 -16.41 -17.02 15.92
CA VAL A 333 -15.34 -16.08 15.56
C VAL A 333 -15.60 -15.53 14.16
N LEU A 334 -15.58 -14.20 14.03
CA LEU A 334 -15.53 -13.51 12.75
C LEU A 334 -14.08 -13.17 12.44
N LEU A 335 -13.59 -13.57 11.27
CA LEU A 335 -12.22 -13.32 10.85
C LEU A 335 -12.20 -12.29 9.73
N PHE A 336 -11.44 -11.20 9.93
CA PHE A 336 -11.19 -10.15 8.96
C PHE A 336 -9.69 -10.12 8.68
N THR A 337 -9.30 -10.58 7.50
CA THR A 337 -7.89 -10.71 7.08
C THR A 337 -7.35 -9.49 6.37
N GLY A 338 -8.22 -8.55 5.96
CA GLY A 338 -7.90 -7.67 4.85
C GLY A 338 -7.35 -8.50 3.69
N ASP A 339 -6.23 -8.06 3.16
CA ASP A 339 -5.56 -8.73 2.04
C ASP A 339 -4.36 -9.58 2.46
N ALA A 340 -4.19 -9.90 3.75
CA ALA A 340 -3.06 -10.70 4.23
C ALA A 340 -2.87 -12.00 3.42
N GLN A 341 -1.67 -12.18 2.85
CA GLN A 341 -1.35 -13.33 1.99
C GLN A 341 -0.49 -14.38 2.68
N VAL A 342 0.24 -13.98 3.72
CA VAL A 342 1.13 -14.84 4.52
C VAL A 342 0.84 -14.59 6.01
N GLY A 343 0.75 -15.67 6.80
CA GLY A 343 0.42 -15.62 8.23
C GLY A 343 0.66 -16.93 8.94
#